data_AF-A0A2H9ZQT9-F1
#
_entry.id   AF-A0A2H9ZQT9-F1
#
_cell.length_a   1.000
_cell.length_b   1.000
_cell.length_c   1.000
_cell.angle_alpha   90.00
_cell.angle_beta   90.00
_cell.angle_gamma   90.00
#
_symmetry.space_group_name_H-M   'P 1'
#
loop_
_entity.id
_entity.type
_entity.pdbx_description
1 polymer ?
#
loop_
_entity_poly.entity_id
_entity_poly.type
_entity_poly.pdbx_seq_one_letter_code
_entity_poly.pdbx_strand_id
1 'polypeptide(L)'
;MEERARDPNDFLESTMLLDQTHYEEGFRDGYKDGLVSGKEEGREVGLKHGFQVGEELGFYRGCVDVWKSAVGIDSSKFSSRVHKRIEQLAELLENYPFNEPENEQVQEMMDAIRLKFRIISANLGVRLEYEGQITASKQELEEM
;
A
#
# COMPACT_ATOMS: atom_id res chain seq x y z
N MET A 1 -26.79 5.28 -68.90
CA MET A 1 -26.12 5.72 -67.67
C MET A 1 -27.19 6.38 -66.85
N GLU A 2 -27.74 5.67 -65.88
CA GLU A 2 -28.76 6.24 -65.00
C GLU A 2 -28.01 6.83 -63.80
N GLU A 3 -27.89 8.15 -63.80
CA GLU A 3 -27.33 8.91 -62.70
C GLU A 3 -28.30 8.79 -61.53
N ARG A 4 -28.01 7.86 -60.62
CA ARG A 4 -28.84 7.60 -59.44
C ARG A 4 -28.78 8.86 -58.57
N ALA A 5 -29.92 9.52 -58.38
CA ALA A 5 -30.03 10.68 -57.50
C ALA A 5 -29.50 10.30 -56.11
N ARG A 6 -28.51 11.07 -55.61
CA ARG A 6 -27.93 10.90 -54.28
C ARG A 6 -29.04 10.97 -53.24
N ASP A 7 -29.23 9.90 -52.46
CA ASP A 7 -30.25 9.89 -51.41
C ASP A 7 -29.85 10.96 -50.40
N PRO A 8 -30.73 11.89 -50.00
CA PRO A 8 -30.45 12.85 -48.92
C PRO A 8 -29.94 12.18 -47.63
N ASN A 9 -30.25 10.90 -47.40
CA ASN A 9 -29.77 10.10 -46.28
C ASN A 9 -28.31 9.61 -46.44
N ASP A 10 -27.72 9.64 -47.64
CA ASP A 10 -26.31 9.22 -47.86
C ASP A 10 -25.31 10.08 -47.06
N PHE A 11 -25.65 11.36 -46.82
CA PHE A 11 -24.81 12.24 -45.99
C PHE A 11 -24.87 11.89 -44.50
N LEU A 12 -26.01 11.40 -44.01
CA LEU A 12 -26.17 10.94 -42.64
C LEU A 12 -25.45 9.61 -42.41
N GLU A 13 -25.48 8.69 -43.38
CA GLU A 13 -24.71 7.45 -43.32
C GLU A 13 -23.20 7.71 -43.24
N SER A 14 -22.68 8.63 -44.06
CA SER A 14 -21.27 9.02 -44.00
C SER A 14 -20.88 9.65 -42.67
N THR A 15 -21.79 10.40 -42.04
CA THR A 15 -21.55 11.02 -40.73
C THR A 15 -21.57 9.97 -39.62
N MET A 16 -22.54 9.05 -39.64
CA MET A 16 -22.61 7.94 -38.69
C MET A 16 -21.40 7.00 -38.78
N LEU A 17 -20.92 6.71 -39.99
CA LEU A 17 -19.72 5.90 -40.21
C LEU A 17 -18.47 6.58 -39.64
N LEU A 18 -18.37 7.91 -39.81
CA LEU A 18 -17.27 8.71 -39.27
C LEU A 18 -17.29 8.73 -37.74
N ASP A 19 -18.47 8.93 -37.14
CA ASP A 19 -18.65 8.90 -35.67
C ASP A 19 -18.28 7.53 -35.10
N GLN A 20 -18.74 6.44 -35.73
CA GLN A 20 -18.40 5.08 -35.33
C GLN A 20 -16.89 4.83 -35.42
N THR A 21 -16.24 5.30 -36.49
CA THR A 21 -14.79 5.15 -36.68
C THR A 21 -14.02 5.89 -35.59
N HIS A 22 -14.34 7.16 -35.34
CA HIS A 22 -13.66 7.92 -34.28
C HIS A 22 -13.94 7.39 -32.89
N TYR A 23 -15.14 6.84 -32.64
CA TYR A 23 -15.44 6.17 -31.38
C TYR A 23 -14.56 4.94 -31.18
N GLU A 24 -14.44 4.09 -32.19
CA GLU A 24 -13.58 2.90 -32.15
C GLU A 24 -12.10 3.25 -32.02
N GLU A 25 -11.64 4.29 -32.73
CA GLU A 25 -10.28 4.80 -32.61
C GLU A 25 -10.00 5.35 -31.20
N GLY A 26 -10.88 6.20 -30.67
CA GLY A 26 -10.76 6.75 -29.33
C GLY A 26 -10.79 5.67 -28.25
N PHE A 27 -11.64 4.65 -28.40
CA PHE A 27 -11.66 3.50 -27.49
C PHE A 27 -10.35 2.71 -27.55
N ARG A 28 -9.85 2.40 -28.76
CA ARG A 28 -8.61 1.65 -28.96
C ARG A 28 -7.41 2.39 -28.37
N ASP A 29 -7.33 3.70 -28.63
CA ASP A 29 -6.24 4.53 -28.15
C ASP A 29 -6.32 4.67 -26.63
N GLY A 30 -7.50 4.97 -26.07
CA GLY A 30 -7.71 5.04 -24.62
C GLY A 30 -7.45 3.71 -23.91
N TYR A 31 -7.80 2.57 -24.51
CA TYR A 31 -7.49 1.25 -23.96
C TYR A 31 -5.99 0.97 -23.94
N LYS A 32 -5.29 1.30 -25.04
CA LYS A 32 -3.85 1.11 -25.16
C LYS A 32 -3.10 1.99 -24.15
N ASP A 33 -3.48 3.25 -24.04
CA ASP A 33 -2.86 4.20 -23.13
C ASP A 33 -3.16 3.81 -21.68
N GLY A 34 -4.41 3.47 -21.35
CA GLY A 34 -4.82 3.02 -20.03
C GLY A 34 -4.12 1.74 -19.58
N LEU A 35 -3.81 0.82 -20.51
CA LEU A 35 -3.04 -0.38 -20.20
C LEU A 35 -1.59 -0.07 -19.83
N VAL A 36 -0.97 0.90 -20.51
CA VAL A 36 0.41 1.32 -20.22
C VAL A 36 0.46 2.10 -18.91
N SER A 37 -0.38 3.13 -18.77
CA SER A 37 -0.40 3.98 -17.58
C SER A 37 -0.81 3.19 -16.34
N GLY A 38 -1.86 2.36 -16.43
CA GLY A 38 -2.32 1.56 -15.30
C GLY A 38 -1.26 0.58 -14.79
N LYS A 39 -0.42 0.04 -15.67
CA LYS A 39 0.71 -0.80 -15.27
C LYS A 39 1.79 -0.01 -14.53
N GLU A 40 2.12 1.19 -15.01
CA GLU A 40 3.13 2.04 -14.39
C GLU A 40 2.67 2.55 -13.03
N GLU A 41 1.45 3.09 -12.96
CA GLU A 41 0.81 3.57 -11.75
C GLU A 41 0.69 2.46 -10.71
N GLY A 42 0.20 1.28 -11.10
CA GLY A 42 0.09 0.13 -10.21
C GLY A 42 1.45 -0.30 -9.64
N ARG A 43 2.52 -0.25 -10.45
CA ARG A 43 3.88 -0.54 -9.99
C ARG A 43 4.37 0.51 -8.99
N GLU A 44 4.18 1.78 -9.28
CA GLU A 44 4.62 2.87 -8.40
C GLU A 44 3.90 2.83 -7.05
N VAL A 45 2.58 2.75 -7.07
CA VAL A 45 1.76 2.68 -5.85
C VAL A 45 2.10 1.43 -5.04
N GLY A 46 2.23 0.27 -5.70
CA GLY A 46 2.60 -0.98 -5.05
C GLY A 46 3.98 -0.91 -4.38
N LEU A 47 4.98 -0.33 -5.06
CA LEU A 47 6.32 -0.18 -4.49
C LEU A 47 6.32 0.76 -3.28
N LYS A 48 5.68 1.92 -3.41
CA LYS A 48 5.58 2.91 -2.33
C LYS A 48 4.88 2.33 -1.10
N HIS A 49 3.72 1.72 -1.31
CA HIS A 49 2.94 1.13 -0.23
C HIS A 49 3.67 -0.06 0.42
N GLY A 50 4.22 -0.96 -0.39
CA GLY A 50 4.99 -2.10 0.10
C GLY A 50 6.21 -1.69 0.92
N PHE A 51 6.92 -0.64 0.50
CA PHE A 51 8.03 -0.09 1.27
C PHE A 51 7.56 0.48 2.62
N GLN A 52 6.50 1.28 2.64
CA GLN A 52 5.97 1.86 3.89
C GLN A 52 5.57 0.79 4.92
N VAL A 53 4.88 -0.26 4.46
CA VAL A 53 4.48 -1.38 5.32
C VAL A 53 5.70 -2.17 5.79
N GLY A 54 6.64 -2.46 4.88
CA GLY A 54 7.87 -3.18 5.21
C GLY A 54 8.78 -2.43 6.19
N GLU A 55 8.91 -1.11 6.03
CA GLU A 55 9.66 -0.24 6.94
C GLU A 55 9.09 -0.30 8.36
N GLU A 56 7.76 -0.14 8.49
CA GLU A 56 7.06 -0.18 9.77
C GLU A 56 7.20 -1.54 10.48
N LEU A 57 6.97 -2.63 9.74
CA LEU A 57 7.12 -3.99 10.27
C LEU A 57 8.56 -4.30 10.65
N GLY A 58 9.53 -3.85 9.84
CA GLY A 58 10.95 -4.00 10.12
C GLY A 58 11.38 -3.27 11.39
N PHE A 59 10.88 -2.06 11.61
CA PHE A 59 11.12 -1.30 12.84
C PHE A 59 10.61 -2.05 14.09
N TYR A 60 9.37 -2.57 14.03
CA TYR A 60 8.81 -3.35 15.14
C TYR A 60 9.57 -4.65 15.37
N ARG A 61 9.98 -5.34 14.31
CA ARG A 61 10.79 -6.56 14.40
C ARG A 61 12.13 -6.29 15.06
N GLY A 62 12.84 -5.24 14.66
CA GLY A 62 14.12 -4.86 15.27
C GLY A 62 13.99 -4.58 16.77
N CYS A 63 12.94 -3.89 17.18
CA CYS A 63 12.66 -3.64 18.60
C CYS A 63 12.40 -4.94 19.37
N VAL A 64 11.58 -5.84 18.83
CA VAL A 64 11.32 -7.16 19.42
C VAL A 64 12.60 -7.97 19.57
N ASP A 65 13.48 -7.97 18.57
CA ASP A 65 14.74 -8.72 18.59
C ASP A 65 15.71 -8.18 19.66
N VAL A 66 15.79 -6.84 19.82
CA VAL A 66 16.55 -6.21 20.89
C VAL A 66 15.98 -6.56 22.26
N TRP A 67 14.66 -6.49 22.44
CA TRP A 67 14.03 -6.84 23.71
C TRP A 67 14.21 -8.31 24.05
N LYS A 68 14.04 -9.23 23.10
CA LYS A 68 14.30 -10.67 23.29
C LYS A 68 15.76 -10.92 23.66
N SER A 69 16.70 -10.23 23.03
CA SER A 69 18.12 -10.33 23.37
C SER A 69 18.40 -9.87 24.80
N ALA A 70 17.80 -8.75 25.22
CA ALA A 70 17.92 -8.24 26.59
C ALA A 70 17.38 -9.24 27.64
N VAL A 71 16.25 -9.88 27.35
CA VAL A 71 15.68 -10.96 28.21
C VAL A 71 16.62 -12.17 28.29
N GLY A 72 17.25 -12.53 27.18
CA GLY A 72 18.22 -13.64 27.13
C GLY A 72 19.47 -13.38 27.96
N ILE A 73 19.91 -12.11 28.06
CA ILE A 73 21.07 -11.71 28.87
C ILE A 73 20.71 -11.68 30.36
N ASP A 74 19.55 -11.10 30.70
CA ASP A 74 19.09 -10.99 32.08
C ASP A 74 17.56 -11.09 32.14
N SER A 75 17.09 -12.29 32.50
CA SER A 75 15.66 -12.61 32.59
C SER A 75 14.92 -11.83 33.68
N SER A 76 15.62 -11.09 34.55
CA SER A 76 15.01 -10.24 35.58
C SER A 76 14.76 -8.79 35.11
N LYS A 77 15.26 -8.41 33.93
CA LYS A 77 15.13 -7.04 33.40
C LYS A 77 13.69 -6.62 33.19
N PHE A 78 12.83 -7.54 32.73
CA PHE A 78 11.43 -7.26 32.48
C PHE A 78 10.52 -8.14 33.32
N SER A 79 9.32 -7.65 33.59
CA SER A 79 8.29 -8.46 34.25
C SER A 79 7.81 -9.59 33.35
N SER A 80 7.34 -10.69 33.93
CA SER A 80 6.71 -11.81 33.20
C SER A 80 5.56 -11.36 32.29
N ARG A 81 4.84 -10.31 32.68
CA ARG A 81 3.79 -9.69 31.87
C ARG A 81 4.35 -9.05 30.60
N VAL A 82 5.51 -8.40 30.68
CA VAL A 82 6.16 -7.77 29.53
C VAL A 82 6.73 -8.84 28.58
N HIS A 83 7.35 -9.90 29.12
CA HIS A 83 7.80 -11.04 28.29
C HIS A 83 6.66 -11.60 27.43
N LYS A 84 5.52 -11.91 28.05
CA LYS A 84 4.35 -12.43 27.34
C LYS A 84 3.84 -11.47 26.25
N ARG A 85 3.91 -10.16 26.48
CA ARG A 85 3.51 -9.17 25.47
C ARG A 85 4.49 -9.11 24.29
N ILE A 86 5.79 -9.20 24.57
CA ILE A 86 6.83 -9.24 23.53
C ILE A 86 6.66 -10.50 22.66
N GLU A 87 6.38 -11.65 23.26
CA GLU A 87 6.09 -12.89 22.52
C GLU A 87 4.85 -12.76 21.63
N GLN A 88 3.76 -12.20 22.16
CA GLN A 88 2.54 -11.95 21.37
C GLN A 88 2.77 -10.97 20.21
N LEU A 89 3.62 -9.95 20.40
CA LEU A 89 3.96 -9.03 19.32
C LEU A 89 4.81 -9.74 18.26
N ALA A 90 5.76 -10.58 18.67
CA ALA A 90 6.56 -11.38 17.75
C ALA A 90 5.70 -12.33 16.91
N GLU A 91 4.72 -12.99 17.53
CA GLU A 91 3.79 -13.89 16.84
C GLU A 91 2.93 -13.14 15.81
N LEU A 92 2.45 -11.93 16.12
CA LEU A 92 1.73 -11.11 15.14
C LEU A 92 2.62 -10.70 13.96
N LEU A 93 3.88 -10.35 14.22
CA LEU A 93 4.84 -9.99 13.17
C LEU A 93 5.20 -11.17 12.28
N GLU A 94 5.24 -12.40 12.82
CA GLU A 94 5.52 -13.63 12.07
C GLU A 94 4.35 -14.08 11.22
N ASN A 95 3.12 -13.91 11.72
CA ASN A 95 1.90 -14.30 11.01
C ASN A 95 1.39 -13.21 10.05
N TYR A 96 2.08 -12.07 9.94
CA TYR A 96 1.65 -10.99 9.06
C TYR A 96 1.67 -11.42 7.59
N PRO A 97 0.56 -11.29 6.84
CA PRO A 97 0.44 -11.84 5.50
C PRO A 97 1.10 -10.93 4.44
N PHE A 98 2.44 -10.97 4.35
CA PHE A 98 3.22 -10.16 3.41
C PHE A 98 2.89 -10.39 1.93
N ASN A 99 2.51 -11.62 1.58
CA ASN A 99 2.26 -12.01 0.18
C ASN A 99 0.80 -11.85 -0.24
N GLU A 100 -0.07 -11.45 0.69
CA GLU A 100 -1.52 -11.32 0.45
C GLU A 100 -1.97 -9.90 0.83
N PRO A 101 -1.53 -8.86 0.09
CA PRO A 101 -1.86 -7.47 0.40
C PRO A 101 -3.36 -7.17 0.30
N GLU A 102 -4.12 -8.02 -0.40
CA GLU A 102 -5.58 -7.94 -0.57
C GLU A 102 -6.35 -8.53 0.62
N ASN A 103 -5.66 -9.16 1.58
CA ASN A 103 -6.29 -9.76 2.73
C ASN A 103 -6.93 -8.68 3.62
N GLU A 104 -8.25 -8.78 3.81
CA GLU A 104 -9.06 -7.82 4.56
C GLU A 104 -8.57 -7.62 6.01
N GLN A 105 -7.88 -8.62 6.58
CA GLN A 105 -7.38 -8.57 7.95
C GLN A 105 -6.04 -7.83 8.10
N VAL A 106 -5.34 -7.51 7.00
CA VAL A 106 -4.02 -6.84 7.01
C VAL A 106 -4.05 -5.55 7.84
N GLN A 107 -5.10 -4.75 7.69
CA GLN A 107 -5.26 -3.50 8.43
C GLN A 107 -5.47 -3.73 9.93
N GLU A 108 -6.36 -4.66 10.29
CA GLU A 108 -6.62 -5.01 11.69
C GLU A 108 -5.36 -5.57 12.38
N MET A 109 -4.58 -6.38 11.66
CA MET A 109 -3.30 -6.91 12.14
C MET A 109 -2.26 -5.80 12.35
N MET A 110 -2.14 -4.84 11.43
CA MET A 110 -1.26 -3.68 11.61
C MET A 110 -1.65 -2.87 12.83
N ASP A 111 -2.93 -2.60 13.03
CA ASP A 111 -3.42 -1.84 14.18
C ASP A 111 -3.17 -2.60 15.50
N ALA A 112 -3.32 -3.93 15.49
CA ALA A 112 -2.98 -4.76 16.63
C ALA A 112 -1.48 -4.72 16.97
N ILE A 113 -0.61 -4.74 15.94
CA ILE A 113 0.86 -4.61 16.09
C ILE A 113 1.20 -3.24 16.69
N ARG A 114 0.71 -2.14 16.10
CA ARG A 114 0.91 -0.76 16.57
C ARG A 114 0.47 -0.58 18.02
N LEU A 115 -0.72 -1.08 18.36
CA LEU A 115 -1.27 -0.98 19.71
C LEU A 115 -0.42 -1.74 20.73
N LYS A 116 -0.07 -3.00 20.42
CA LYS A 116 0.76 -3.80 21.33
C LYS A 116 2.15 -3.19 21.50
N PHE A 117 2.75 -2.69 20.42
CA PHE A 117 4.03 -1.99 20.49
C PHE A 117 3.97 -0.80 21.45
N ARG A 118 2.99 0.10 21.29
CA ARG A 118 2.79 1.25 22.20
C ARG A 118 2.65 0.83 23.65
N ILE A 119 1.90 -0.24 23.91
CA ILE A 119 1.73 -0.79 25.26
C ILE A 119 3.06 -1.31 25.82
N ILE A 120 3.87 -2.00 25.02
CA ILE A 120 5.18 -2.49 25.46
C ILE A 120 6.13 -1.32 25.74
N SER A 121 6.24 -0.35 24.83
CA SER A 121 7.05 0.86 25.02
C SER A 121 6.70 1.60 26.31
N ALA A 122 5.40 1.76 26.58
CA ALA A 122 4.92 2.37 27.83
C ALA A 122 5.30 1.56 29.09
N ASN A 123 5.19 0.22 29.04
CA ASN A 123 5.58 -0.64 30.17
C ASN A 123 7.09 -0.63 30.43
N LEU A 124 7.89 -0.45 29.37
CA LEU A 124 9.35 -0.35 29.44
C LEU A 124 9.82 1.06 29.82
N GLY A 125 8.92 2.04 29.85
CA GLY A 125 9.27 3.44 30.14
C GLY A 125 10.14 4.09 29.05
N VAL A 126 10.14 3.53 27.84
CA VAL A 126 10.92 4.04 26.70
C VAL A 126 10.01 4.76 25.72
N ARG A 127 10.47 5.91 25.22
CA ARG A 127 9.79 6.62 24.14
C ARG A 127 10.30 6.11 22.80
N LEU A 128 9.75 5.00 22.36
CA LEU A 128 9.96 4.47 21.01
C LEU A 128 8.72 4.80 20.18
N GLU A 129 8.92 5.64 19.17
CA GLU A 129 7.88 6.06 18.23
C GLU A 129 8.37 5.69 16.82
N TYR A 130 7.47 5.10 16.02
CA TYR A 130 7.73 4.91 14.60
C TYR A 130 7.36 6.21 13.89
N GLU A 131 8.36 6.95 13.40
CA GLU A 131 8.15 8.24 12.74
C GLU A 131 7.81 8.08 11.25
N GLY A 132 8.28 7.00 10.60
CA GLY A 132 8.02 6.64 9.20
C GLY A 132 8.45 7.71 8.17
N GLN A 133 8.69 7.34 6.92
CA GLN A 133 9.10 8.32 5.90
C GLN A 133 8.05 9.42 5.57
N ILE A 134 6.79 9.26 5.97
CA ILE A 134 5.74 10.25 5.69
C ILE A 134 5.91 11.52 6.54
N THR A 135 6.53 11.44 7.72
CA THR A 135 6.84 12.65 8.51
C THR A 135 7.96 13.46 7.87
N ALA A 136 8.96 12.81 7.28
CA ALA A 136 10.05 13.49 6.56
C ALA A 136 9.54 14.26 5.33
N SER A 137 8.69 13.64 4.51
CA SER A 137 8.16 14.30 3.31
C SER A 137 7.15 15.43 3.61
N LYS A 138 6.47 15.40 4.77
CA LYS A 138 5.64 16.53 5.22
C LYS A 138 6.47 17.71 5.67
N GLN A 139 7.60 17.47 6.34
CA GLN A 139 8.53 18.53 6.72
C GLN A 139 9.19 19.16 5.50
N GLU A 140 9.60 18.35 4.50
CA GLU A 140 10.19 18.86 3.25
C GLU A 140 9.21 19.69 2.39
N LEU A 141 7.91 19.40 2.46
CA LEU A 141 6.87 20.18 1.76
C LEU A 141 6.42 21.42 2.55
N GLU A 142 6.58 21.46 3.86
CA GLU A 142 6.30 22.64 4.70
C GLU A 142 7.49 23.62 4.76
N GLU A 143 8.69 23.19 4.36
CA GLU A 143 9.92 24.01 4.29
C GLU A 143 10.21 24.59 2.88
N MET A 144 9.35 24.37 1.89
CA MET A 144 9.38 24.98 0.54
C MET A 144 8.34 26.10 0.37
#